data_AF-A0A517LDC6-F1
#
_entry.id   AF-A0A517LDC6-F1
#
_cell.length_a   1.000
_cell.length_b   1.000
_cell.length_c   1.000
_cell.angle_alpha   90.00
_cell.angle_beta   90.00
_cell.angle_gamma   90.00
#
_symmetry.space_group_name_H-M   'P 1'
#
loop_
_entity.id
_entity.type
_entity.pdbx_description
1 polymer ?
#
loop_
_entity_poly.entity_id
_entity_poly.type
_entity_poly.pdbx_seq_one_letter_code
_entity_poly.pdbx_strand_id
1 'polypeptide(L)'
;MPRKLAKRRRDGDVEVPEDENETPTARIVKRKRKRGTADQEVDAEDEISVNPPPMKKGRQEDDERERRKEVKHDYAYLKPTTRKILQEVIQSDWKKLPEPAQRQVQMILLTAKRTALNSIEPKRRKEVEYVLDVMHRKLEKRLPRSPFPPFSKAGHFNLEEQIERSRILMAEHIPATDSVKLLEEEIEREERRIQDKRDQLAELEKNAKLALQQQKKRSKATHPLLHEIAASARHADSADNIGLAKDRNKHHVFDEVDKDLAPLLSQLRSHLESIRANGNQLEGVEGAIADAQAALRIALQAT
;
A
#
# COMPACT_ATOMS: atom_id res chain seq x y z
N MET A 1 -45.30 12.20 8.11
CA MET A 1 -46.22 12.72 7.07
C MET A 1 -47.01 13.86 7.72
N PRO A 2 -46.94 15.10 7.20
CA PRO A 2 -47.58 15.43 5.93
C PRO A 2 -46.66 16.15 4.92
N ARG A 3 -47.02 15.93 3.65
CA ARG A 3 -46.48 16.56 2.43
C ARG A 3 -47.28 17.82 2.09
N LYS A 4 -46.63 18.77 1.40
CA LYS A 4 -47.13 19.65 0.31
C LYS A 4 -45.90 20.47 -0.18
N LEU A 5 -45.27 20.21 -1.34
CA LEU A 5 -45.65 20.55 -2.74
C LEU A 5 -46.15 22.01 -2.85
N ALA A 6 -45.74 22.89 -3.76
CA ALA A 6 -44.75 22.99 -4.84
C ALA A 6 -45.03 24.34 -5.56
N LYS A 7 -44.02 25.02 -6.12
CA LYS A 7 -44.00 25.80 -7.41
C LYS A 7 -42.77 26.73 -7.41
N ARG A 8 -41.75 26.52 -8.24
CA ARG A 8 -41.60 26.78 -9.70
C ARG A 8 -41.81 28.24 -10.12
N ARG A 9 -40.73 28.90 -10.55
CA ARG A 9 -40.46 29.51 -11.90
C ARG A 9 -39.08 30.23 -11.84
N ARG A 10 -38.11 29.86 -12.70
CA ARG A 10 -37.77 30.44 -14.04
C ARG A 10 -37.36 31.90 -13.94
N ASP A 11 -36.38 32.46 -14.63
CA ASP A 11 -35.25 32.12 -15.52
C ASP A 11 -34.42 33.44 -15.49
N GLY A 12 -33.09 33.46 -15.50
CA GLY A 12 -32.35 33.55 -16.76
C GLY A 12 -31.17 34.53 -16.64
N ASP A 13 -30.15 34.24 -17.45
CA ASP A 13 -29.00 35.04 -17.94
C ASP A 13 -27.87 35.38 -16.95
N VAL A 14 -26.68 34.75 -17.05
CA VAL A 14 -25.63 34.82 -18.10
C VAL A 14 -24.89 36.14 -18.06
N GLU A 15 -23.67 36.11 -17.51
CA GLU A 15 -22.52 36.87 -18.01
C GLU A 15 -21.23 36.14 -17.60
N VAL A 16 -20.47 35.74 -18.62
CA VAL A 16 -19.11 35.24 -18.55
C VAL A 16 -18.17 36.43 -18.80
N PRO A 17 -17.01 36.47 -18.14
CA PRO A 17 -15.81 36.84 -18.87
C PRO A 17 -14.74 35.76 -18.75
N GLU A 18 -14.26 35.34 -19.92
CA GLU A 18 -12.92 34.81 -20.15
C GLU A 18 -11.92 35.90 -19.77
N ASP A 19 -10.84 35.59 -19.03
CA ASP A 19 -9.53 35.31 -19.64
C ASP A 19 -8.41 35.20 -18.58
N GLU A 20 -7.32 34.56 -19.01
CA GLU A 20 -5.93 34.63 -18.49
C GLU A 20 -5.49 33.77 -17.28
N ASN A 21 -4.82 32.66 -17.64
CA ASN A 21 -3.45 32.28 -17.25
C ASN A 21 -2.89 32.80 -15.91
N GLU A 22 -2.49 31.90 -15.02
CA GLU A 22 -1.08 31.72 -14.60
C GLU A 22 -0.95 30.72 -13.43
N THR A 23 -0.06 29.75 -13.61
CA THR A 23 0.40 28.77 -12.62
C THR A 23 1.27 29.43 -11.53
N PRO A 24 1.19 29.01 -10.25
CA PRO A 24 2.03 29.59 -9.20
C PRO A 24 3.44 28.99 -9.22
N THR A 25 4.44 29.78 -9.65
CA THR A 25 5.86 29.43 -9.49
C THR A 25 6.38 29.85 -8.12
N ALA A 26 7.03 28.90 -7.45
CA ALA A 26 7.59 29.05 -6.11
C ALA A 26 8.78 30.03 -6.08
N ARG A 27 8.73 30.99 -5.15
CA ARG A 27 9.83 31.89 -4.81
C ARG A 27 11.01 31.13 -4.18
N ILE A 28 12.08 30.94 -4.94
CA ILE A 28 13.40 30.54 -4.44
C ILE A 28 14.13 31.78 -3.90
N VAL A 29 14.36 31.81 -2.58
CA VAL A 29 15.15 32.84 -1.90
C VAL A 29 16.64 32.61 -2.17
N LYS A 30 17.27 33.47 -2.97
CA LYS A 30 18.73 33.51 -3.17
C LYS A 30 19.42 34.06 -1.92
N ARG A 31 20.08 33.19 -1.15
CA ARG A 31 21.01 33.60 -0.08
C ARG A 31 22.40 33.92 -0.67
N LYS A 32 22.83 35.14 -0.38
CA LYS A 32 24.11 35.79 -0.71
C LYS A 32 25.27 35.06 0.00
N ARG A 33 26.19 34.43 -0.76
CA ARG A 33 27.45 33.91 -0.24
C ARG A 33 28.53 34.99 -0.35
N LYS A 34 29.18 35.28 0.78
CA LYS A 34 30.29 36.22 0.95
C LYS A 34 31.60 35.51 0.57
N ARG A 35 32.37 36.11 -0.35
CA ARG A 35 33.74 35.73 -0.73
C ARG A 35 34.75 36.23 0.31
N GLY A 36 35.80 35.43 0.51
CA GLY A 36 37.16 35.76 0.95
C GLY A 36 37.94 34.43 1.05
N THR A 37 38.89 34.09 0.15
CA THR A 37 40.33 34.48 0.11
C THR A 37 41.01 34.26 1.48
N ALA A 38 42.13 33.55 1.65
CA ALA A 38 43.17 33.05 0.75
C ALA A 38 43.94 31.88 1.43
N ASP A 39 44.86 31.30 0.66
CA ASP A 39 45.75 30.16 0.89
C ASP A 39 46.58 30.17 2.20
N GLN A 40 46.89 28.98 2.74
CA GLN A 40 48.27 28.47 2.89
C GLN A 40 48.30 27.08 3.55
N GLU A 41 48.87 26.10 2.85
CA GLU A 41 49.40 24.85 3.39
C GLU A 41 50.79 25.11 3.99
N VAL A 42 51.04 24.68 5.23
CA VAL A 42 52.36 24.29 5.71
C VAL A 42 52.23 23.28 6.86
N ASP A 43 53.19 22.35 6.85
CA ASP A 43 53.35 21.13 7.62
C ASP A 43 53.47 21.24 9.16
N ALA A 44 53.32 20.06 9.77
CA ALA A 44 54.07 19.50 10.90
C ALA A 44 53.49 19.57 12.34
N GLU A 45 53.20 18.36 12.83
CA GLU A 45 53.54 17.75 14.13
C GLU A 45 53.02 18.36 15.46
N ASP A 46 52.41 17.43 16.22
CA ASP A 46 52.49 17.20 17.66
C ASP A 46 51.81 18.10 18.73
N GLU A 47 51.30 17.33 19.71
CA GLU A 47 51.05 17.61 21.12
C GLU A 47 49.61 17.66 21.67
N ILE A 48 49.44 16.76 22.64
CA ILE A 48 48.30 16.42 23.48
C ILE A 48 48.01 17.57 24.44
N SER A 49 46.76 18.03 24.51
CA SER A 49 46.28 18.80 25.67
C SER A 49 44.93 18.29 26.16
N VAL A 50 44.99 17.70 27.35
CA VAL A 50 43.91 17.21 28.18
C VAL A 50 43.18 18.40 28.80
N ASN A 51 41.87 18.55 28.56
CA ASN A 51 40.87 18.96 29.56
C ASN A 51 39.44 19.00 28.96
N PRO A 52 38.47 18.24 29.51
CA PRO A 52 37.06 18.36 29.13
C PRO A 52 36.32 19.43 29.96
N PRO A 53 35.42 20.25 29.38
CA PRO A 53 34.59 21.19 30.14
C PRO A 53 33.43 20.49 30.87
N PRO A 54 32.94 21.05 31.99
CA PRO A 54 32.03 20.37 32.92
C PRO A 54 30.58 20.29 32.41
N MET A 55 29.96 19.16 32.74
CA MET A 55 28.59 18.78 32.42
C MET A 55 27.53 19.75 32.96
N LYS A 56 26.67 20.30 32.08
CA LYS A 56 25.36 20.82 32.46
C LYS A 56 24.35 19.68 32.48
N LYS A 57 23.86 19.36 33.67
CA LYS A 57 22.78 18.40 33.95
C LYS A 57 21.43 18.91 33.42
N GLY A 58 20.78 18.08 32.62
CA GLY A 58 19.36 17.73 32.75
C GLY A 58 18.34 18.74 32.24
N ARG A 59 18.06 18.76 30.91
CA ARG A 59 16.74 19.13 30.35
C ARG A 59 16.60 18.86 28.82
N GLN A 60 16.95 17.67 28.33
CA GLN A 60 16.90 17.39 26.88
C GLN A 60 16.23 16.07 26.46
N GLU A 61 15.82 15.20 27.38
CA GLU A 61 15.26 13.89 26.98
C GLU A 61 13.78 13.91 26.58
N ASP A 62 13.02 14.94 26.96
CA ASP A 62 11.59 15.05 26.57
C ASP A 62 11.40 15.68 25.17
N ASP A 63 12.33 16.52 24.70
CA ASP A 63 12.19 17.24 23.41
C ASP A 63 12.62 16.41 22.18
N GLU A 64 13.32 15.28 22.36
CA GLU A 64 13.74 14.42 21.23
C GLU A 64 12.64 13.47 20.75
N ARG A 65 11.60 13.20 21.55
CA ARG A 65 10.49 12.31 21.16
C ARG A 65 9.46 12.99 20.25
N GLU A 66 9.31 14.31 20.31
CA GLU A 66 8.31 15.05 19.54
C GLU A 66 8.74 15.33 18.07
N ARG A 67 9.99 15.04 17.69
CA ARG A 67 10.51 15.35 16.35
C ARG A 67 10.31 14.26 15.29
N ARG A 68 9.66 13.14 15.62
CA ARG A 68 9.19 12.19 14.59
C ARG A 68 7.98 12.81 13.92
N LYS A 69 8.18 13.50 12.80
CA LYS A 69 7.10 14.00 11.95
C LYS A 69 6.06 12.89 11.78
N GLU A 70 4.85 13.11 12.27
CA GLU A 70 3.75 12.17 12.08
C GLU A 70 3.54 12.00 10.58
N VAL A 71 3.96 10.87 10.03
CA VAL A 71 3.63 10.50 8.67
C VAL A 71 2.12 10.24 8.67
N LYS A 72 1.39 11.08 7.95
CA LYS A 72 -0.04 10.85 7.71
C LYS A 72 -0.12 9.66 6.75
N HIS A 73 -0.64 8.55 7.23
CA HIS A 73 -0.92 7.39 6.38
C HIS A 73 -2.37 7.49 5.90
N ASP A 74 -2.59 7.23 4.61
CA ASP A 74 -3.93 7.24 4.00
C ASP A 74 -4.78 6.01 4.37
N TYR A 75 -4.19 5.08 5.14
CA TYR A 75 -4.80 3.84 5.60
C TYR A 75 -4.71 3.71 7.13
N ALA A 76 -5.58 2.88 7.71
CA ALA A 76 -5.59 2.60 9.14
C ALA A 76 -4.23 2.02 9.57
N TYR A 77 -3.54 2.72 10.47
CA TYR A 77 -2.26 2.30 11.02
C TYR A 77 -2.30 2.31 12.54
N LEU A 78 -1.58 1.38 13.16
CA LEU A 78 -1.47 1.32 14.61
C LEU A 78 -0.45 2.36 15.08
N LYS A 79 -0.89 3.30 15.94
CA LYS A 79 0.00 4.28 16.56
C LYS A 79 0.72 3.65 17.76
N PRO A 80 2.06 3.74 17.86
CA PRO A 80 2.77 3.28 19.05
C PRO A 80 2.32 4.12 20.25
N THR A 81 1.70 3.46 21.24
CA THR A 81 1.14 4.13 22.43
C THR A 81 1.98 3.76 23.65
N THR A 82 2.55 4.75 24.33
CA THR A 82 3.20 4.56 25.63
C THR A 82 2.18 4.76 26.75
N ARG A 83 2.04 3.77 27.63
CA ARG A 83 1.21 3.88 28.84
C ARG A 83 2.12 3.97 30.06
N LYS A 84 1.88 4.97 30.91
CA LYS A 84 2.52 5.07 32.24
C LYS A 84 1.78 4.13 33.18
N ILE A 85 2.50 3.24 33.85
CA ILE A 85 1.93 2.23 34.76
C ILE A 85 2.41 2.56 36.17
N LEU A 86 1.50 2.55 37.14
CA LEU A 86 1.84 2.78 38.54
C LEU A 86 2.70 1.65 39.08
N GLN A 87 3.67 1.98 39.95
CA GLN A 87 4.58 1.00 40.54
C GLN A 87 3.85 -0.04 41.39
N GLU A 88 2.71 0.32 41.98
CA GLU A 88 1.84 -0.58 42.75
C GLU A 88 1.26 -1.69 41.86
N VAL A 89 0.79 -1.34 40.65
CA VAL A 89 0.29 -2.30 39.64
C VAL A 89 1.40 -3.26 39.20
N ILE A 90 2.64 -2.79 39.15
CA ILE A 90 3.81 -3.62 38.85
C ILE A 90 4.13 -4.58 40.01
N GLN A 91 3.80 -4.23 41.25
CA GLN A 91 4.05 -5.11 42.39
C GLN A 91 2.87 -6.07 42.65
N SER A 92 1.63 -5.65 42.37
CA SER A 92 0.41 -6.45 42.58
C SER A 92 0.12 -7.41 41.43
N ASP A 93 0.18 -6.93 40.19
CA ASP A 93 -0.41 -7.64 39.03
C ASP A 93 0.65 -8.37 38.22
N TRP A 94 1.90 -7.90 38.26
CA TRP A 94 2.98 -8.49 37.47
C TRP A 94 3.55 -9.69 38.22
N LYS A 95 3.19 -10.86 37.72
CA LYS A 95 3.64 -12.14 38.25
C LYS A 95 5.09 -12.40 37.87
N LYS A 96 5.76 -13.20 38.70
CA LYS A 96 7.07 -13.76 38.36
C LYS A 96 6.92 -14.72 37.19
N LEU A 97 7.94 -14.79 36.34
CA LEU A 97 7.96 -15.70 35.21
C LEU A 97 7.93 -17.16 35.69
N PRO A 98 7.11 -18.05 35.11
CA PRO A 98 7.10 -19.45 35.48
C PRO A 98 8.46 -20.10 35.14
N GLU A 99 8.90 -21.05 35.98
CA GLU A 99 10.17 -21.77 35.83
C GLU A 99 10.43 -22.34 34.41
N PRO A 100 9.47 -22.98 33.70
CA PRO A 100 9.70 -23.45 32.33
C PRO A 100 10.09 -22.32 31.36
N ALA A 101 9.49 -21.14 31.50
CA ALA A 101 9.82 -19.99 30.66
C ALA A 101 11.19 -19.38 31.04
N GLN A 102 11.58 -19.46 32.31
CA GLN A 102 12.93 -19.06 32.74
C GLN A 102 14.01 -19.90 32.07
N ARG A 103 13.79 -21.23 32.00
CA ARG A 103 14.70 -22.16 31.31
C ARG A 103 14.78 -21.86 29.81
N GLN A 104 13.66 -21.52 29.16
CA GLN A 104 13.65 -21.12 27.75
C GLN A 104 14.45 -19.83 27.51
N VAL A 105 14.31 -18.82 28.37
CA VAL A 105 15.12 -17.59 28.31
C VAL A 105 16.61 -17.90 28.48
N GLN A 106 16.98 -18.79 29.41
CA GLN A 106 18.37 -19.24 29.57
C GLN A 106 18.90 -19.90 28.29
N MET A 107 18.11 -20.78 27.66
CA MET A 107 18.47 -21.40 26.39
C MET A 107 18.67 -20.37 25.28
N ILE A 108 17.79 -19.37 25.18
CA ILE A 108 17.93 -18.25 24.23
C ILE A 108 19.24 -17.51 24.48
N LEU A 109 19.54 -17.18 25.73
CA LEU A 109 20.78 -16.47 26.10
C LEU A 109 22.02 -17.30 25.75
N LEU A 110 21.98 -18.62 25.94
CA LEU A 110 23.07 -19.51 25.55
C LEU A 110 23.24 -19.59 24.03
N THR A 111 22.14 -19.70 23.27
CA THR A 111 22.21 -19.65 21.80
C THR A 111 22.75 -18.31 21.31
N ALA A 112 22.31 -17.20 21.92
CA ALA A 112 22.77 -15.86 21.59
C ALA A 112 24.26 -15.66 21.95
N LYS A 113 24.72 -16.23 23.08
CA LYS A 113 26.15 -16.25 23.45
C LYS A 113 26.96 -16.96 22.36
N ARG A 114 26.51 -18.14 21.90
CA ARG A 114 27.19 -18.91 20.85
C ARG A 114 27.25 -18.13 19.54
N THR A 115 26.15 -17.52 19.10
CA THR A 115 26.13 -16.73 17.87
C THR A 115 27.02 -15.49 17.97
N ALA A 116 27.01 -14.79 19.11
CA ALA A 116 27.86 -13.63 19.34
C ALA A 116 29.34 -14.00 19.33
N LEU A 117 29.73 -15.09 19.99
CA LEU A 117 31.12 -15.57 19.99
C LEU A 117 31.60 -16.00 18.60
N ASN A 118 30.72 -16.62 17.80
CA ASN A 118 31.02 -17.00 16.42
C ASN A 118 31.27 -15.77 15.52
N SER A 119 30.59 -14.66 15.79
CA SER A 119 30.77 -13.40 15.06
C SER A 119 32.06 -12.65 15.43
N ILE A 120 32.70 -12.98 16.55
CA ILE A 120 33.83 -12.22 17.09
C ILE A 120 35.17 -12.86 16.69
N GLU A 121 36.17 -12.01 16.44
CA GLU A 121 37.54 -12.39 16.16
C GLU A 121 38.14 -13.30 17.25
N PRO A 122 38.93 -14.33 16.88
CA PRO A 122 39.42 -15.34 17.82
C PRO A 122 40.28 -14.77 18.97
N LYS A 123 40.93 -13.61 18.76
CA LYS A 123 41.79 -12.96 19.76
C LYS A 123 41.00 -12.41 20.95
N ARG A 124 39.82 -11.84 20.70
CA ARG A 124 38.96 -11.22 21.72
C ARG A 124 37.88 -12.17 22.27
N ARG A 125 37.79 -13.40 21.74
CA ARG A 125 36.77 -14.37 22.16
C ARG A 125 36.77 -14.64 23.66
N LYS A 126 37.96 -14.80 24.28
CA LYS A 126 38.08 -15.11 25.71
C LYS A 126 37.60 -13.96 26.60
N GLU A 127 37.94 -12.72 26.23
CA GLU A 127 37.50 -11.51 26.96
C GLU A 127 35.99 -11.35 26.87
N VAL A 128 35.43 -11.51 25.67
CA VAL A 128 33.97 -11.39 25.46
C VAL A 128 33.24 -12.55 26.09
N GLU A 129 33.75 -13.77 26.02
CA GLU A 129 33.19 -14.94 26.70
C GLU A 129 33.09 -14.69 28.20
N TYR A 130 34.15 -14.18 28.82
CA TYR A 130 34.13 -13.82 30.24
C TYR A 130 33.06 -12.77 30.57
N VAL A 131 32.97 -11.70 29.78
CA VAL A 131 31.95 -10.66 29.97
C VAL A 131 30.54 -11.23 29.83
N LEU A 132 30.31 -12.04 28.80
CA LEU A 132 29.02 -12.70 28.55
C LEU A 132 28.65 -13.68 29.67
N ASP A 133 29.61 -14.40 30.24
CA ASP A 133 29.38 -15.30 31.37
C ASP A 133 29.00 -14.54 32.65
N VAL A 134 29.66 -13.41 32.92
CA VAL A 134 29.28 -12.54 34.03
C VAL A 134 27.87 -11.99 33.84
N MET A 135 27.51 -11.59 32.63
CA MET A 135 26.16 -11.12 32.30
C MET A 135 25.12 -12.24 32.44
N HIS A 136 25.42 -13.45 31.93
CA HIS A 136 24.54 -14.60 32.02
C HIS A 136 24.22 -14.93 33.48
N ARG A 137 25.24 -15.05 34.35
CA ARG A 137 25.06 -15.29 35.79
C ARG A 137 24.26 -14.20 36.50
N LYS A 138 24.41 -12.93 36.08
CA LYS A 138 23.61 -11.82 36.63
C LYS A 138 22.15 -11.92 36.21
N LEU A 139 21.88 -12.29 34.96
CA LEU A 139 20.52 -12.45 34.44
C LEU A 139 19.82 -13.66 35.06
N GLU A 140 20.50 -14.79 35.22
CA GLU A 140 19.97 -15.98 35.91
C GLU A 140 19.49 -15.66 37.33
N LYS A 141 20.25 -14.85 38.07
CA LYS A 141 19.88 -14.41 39.43
C LYS A 141 18.73 -13.41 39.45
N ARG A 142 18.52 -12.64 38.38
CA ARG A 142 17.52 -11.57 38.30
C ARG A 142 16.19 -12.03 37.72
N LEU A 143 16.22 -13.00 36.81
CA LEU A 143 15.04 -13.53 36.11
C LEU A 143 13.92 -14.03 37.04
N PRO A 144 14.19 -14.76 38.15
CA PRO A 144 13.13 -15.18 39.07
C PRO A 144 12.59 -14.04 39.95
N ARG A 145 13.31 -12.90 40.03
CA ARG A 145 12.97 -11.77 40.90
C ARG A 145 12.37 -10.58 40.13
N SER A 146 12.49 -10.54 38.81
CA SER A 146 11.90 -9.49 37.99
C SER A 146 10.40 -9.73 37.77
N PRO A 147 9.54 -8.73 38.02
CA PRO A 147 8.13 -8.81 37.68
C PRO A 147 7.95 -8.76 36.16
N PHE A 148 7.08 -9.61 35.61
CA PHE A 148 6.74 -9.62 34.20
C PHE A 148 5.30 -9.17 33.97
N PRO A 149 5.01 -8.42 32.89
CA PRO A 149 3.65 -8.03 32.55
C PRO A 149 2.71 -9.24 32.48
N PRO A 150 1.43 -9.10 32.87
CA PRO A 150 0.49 -10.22 32.97
C PRO A 150 0.21 -10.92 31.63
N PHE A 151 0.44 -10.25 30.50
CA PHE A 151 0.31 -10.83 29.16
C PHE A 151 1.52 -11.71 28.76
N SER A 152 2.61 -11.68 29.53
CA SER A 152 3.80 -12.46 29.26
C SER A 152 3.58 -13.93 29.67
N LYS A 153 3.09 -14.74 28.73
CA LYS A 153 2.99 -16.20 28.84
C LYS A 153 4.31 -16.88 28.51
N ALA A 154 4.47 -18.11 29.00
CA ALA A 154 5.63 -18.95 28.73
C ALA A 154 5.90 -19.15 27.23
N GLY A 155 4.86 -19.33 26.41
CA GLY A 155 4.99 -19.52 24.95
C GLY A 155 5.63 -18.34 24.21
N HIS A 156 5.60 -17.12 24.76
CA HIS A 156 6.28 -15.98 24.13
C HIS A 156 7.81 -16.07 24.21
N PHE A 157 8.35 -16.93 25.08
CA PHE A 157 9.79 -17.16 25.23
C PHE A 157 10.26 -18.43 24.51
N ASN A 158 9.37 -19.13 23.80
CA ASN A 158 9.77 -20.24 22.96
C ASN A 158 10.32 -19.74 21.62
N LEU A 159 11.64 -19.78 21.46
CA LEU A 159 12.31 -19.28 20.26
C LEU A 159 11.86 -20.02 18.99
N GLU A 160 11.68 -21.33 19.06
CA GLU A 160 11.30 -22.16 17.91
C GLU A 160 9.91 -21.78 17.41
N GLU A 161 8.94 -21.68 18.32
CA GLU A 161 7.57 -21.25 18.02
C GLU A 161 7.52 -19.82 17.45
N GLN A 162 8.34 -18.88 17.99
CA GLN A 162 8.41 -17.53 17.45
C GLN A 162 9.05 -17.49 16.05
N ILE A 163 10.05 -18.32 15.77
CA ILE A 163 10.66 -18.44 14.44
C ILE A 163 9.66 -19.04 13.46
N GLU A 164 8.92 -20.08 13.84
CA GLU A 164 7.88 -20.69 13.00
C GLU A 164 6.77 -19.70 12.70
N ARG A 165 6.26 -19.00 13.72
CA ARG A 165 5.27 -17.94 13.54
C ARG A 165 5.76 -16.83 12.62
N SER A 166 7.03 -16.41 12.77
CA SER A 166 7.66 -15.43 11.89
C SER A 166 7.73 -15.95 10.45
N ARG A 167 8.10 -17.22 10.24
CA ARG A 167 8.12 -17.85 8.91
C ARG A 167 6.74 -17.90 8.27
N ILE A 168 5.71 -18.28 9.02
CA ILE A 168 4.32 -18.30 8.54
C ILE A 168 3.90 -16.88 8.15
N LEU A 169 4.13 -15.90 9.01
CA LEU A 169 3.77 -14.51 8.73
C LEU A 169 4.53 -13.95 7.52
N MET A 170 5.82 -14.29 7.37
CA MET A 170 6.59 -13.92 6.18
C MET A 170 6.04 -14.61 4.93
N ALA A 171 5.68 -15.88 5.01
CA ALA A 171 5.09 -16.62 3.89
C ALA A 171 3.72 -16.04 3.46
N GLU A 172 2.95 -15.46 4.38
CA GLU A 172 1.72 -14.74 4.07
C GLU A 172 1.98 -13.33 3.53
N HIS A 173 2.97 -12.61 4.08
CA HIS A 173 3.25 -11.23 3.75
C HIS A 173 3.95 -11.07 2.39
N ILE A 174 4.89 -11.96 2.04
CA ILE A 174 5.64 -11.91 0.78
C ILE A 174 4.70 -11.90 -0.45
N PRO A 175 3.76 -12.86 -0.63
CA PRO A 175 2.86 -12.84 -1.78
C PRO A 175 1.95 -11.62 -1.80
N ALA A 176 1.53 -11.11 -0.63
CA ALA A 176 0.77 -9.86 -0.56
C ALA A 176 1.60 -8.69 -1.10
N THR A 177 2.87 -8.55 -0.68
CA THR A 177 3.74 -7.49 -1.21
C THR A 177 4.04 -7.63 -2.70
N ASP A 178 4.18 -8.86 -3.20
CA ASP A 178 4.45 -9.09 -4.62
C ASP A 178 3.20 -8.84 -5.47
N SER A 179 2.00 -9.14 -4.94
CA SER A 179 0.74 -8.78 -5.60
C SER A 179 0.55 -7.26 -5.69
N VAL A 180 0.93 -6.50 -4.66
CA VAL A 180 0.88 -5.03 -4.69
C VAL A 180 1.81 -4.49 -5.76
N LYS A 181 3.04 -4.99 -5.87
CA LYS A 181 3.97 -4.57 -6.93
C LYS A 181 3.43 -4.86 -8.33
N LEU A 182 2.83 -6.04 -8.55
CA LEU A 182 2.22 -6.38 -9.83
C LEU A 182 1.09 -5.40 -10.19
N LEU A 183 0.24 -5.04 -9.21
CA LEU A 183 -0.83 -4.07 -9.40
C LEU A 183 -0.29 -2.67 -9.68
N GLU A 184 0.77 -2.25 -9.00
CA GLU A 184 1.45 -0.97 -9.25
C GLU A 184 1.98 -0.90 -10.69
N GLU A 185 2.64 -1.97 -11.17
CA GLU A 185 3.11 -2.04 -12.56
C GLU A 185 1.97 -2.01 -13.57
N GLU A 186 0.84 -2.68 -13.27
CA GLU A 186 -0.34 -2.67 -14.16
C GLU A 186 -1.02 -1.30 -14.21
N ILE A 187 -1.12 -0.62 -13.05
CA ILE A 187 -1.59 0.76 -12.97
C ILE A 187 -0.72 1.67 -13.84
N GLU A 188 0.60 1.54 -13.73
CA GLU A 188 1.52 2.35 -14.54
C GLU A 188 1.35 2.10 -16.05
N ARG A 189 1.13 0.84 -16.47
CA ARG A 189 0.85 0.51 -17.87
C ARG A 189 -0.44 1.15 -18.36
N GLU A 190 -1.51 1.06 -17.57
CA GLU A 190 -2.80 1.63 -17.97
C GLU A 190 -2.79 3.16 -17.94
N GLU A 191 -2.07 3.78 -17.00
CA GLU A 191 -1.87 5.23 -16.98
C GLU A 191 -1.16 5.72 -18.25
N ARG A 192 -0.09 5.02 -18.69
CA ARG A 192 0.56 5.32 -19.97
C ARG A 192 -0.40 5.17 -21.15
N ARG A 193 -1.20 4.09 -21.16
CA ARG A 193 -2.22 3.85 -22.20
C ARG A 193 -3.29 4.94 -22.25
N ILE A 194 -3.72 5.43 -21.09
CA ILE A 194 -4.67 6.54 -20.98
C ILE A 194 -4.03 7.82 -21.51
N GLN A 195 -2.75 8.06 -21.22
CA GLN A 195 -2.02 9.21 -21.73
C GLN A 195 -1.94 9.20 -23.27
N ASP A 196 -1.56 8.07 -23.87
CA ASP A 196 -1.51 7.92 -25.33
C ASP A 196 -2.89 8.20 -25.97
N LYS A 197 -3.96 7.67 -25.37
CA LYS A 197 -5.34 7.93 -25.84
C LYS A 197 -5.73 9.40 -25.73
N ARG A 198 -5.32 10.09 -24.65
CA ARG A 198 -5.56 11.53 -24.47
C ARG A 198 -4.84 12.34 -25.54
N ASP A 199 -3.59 11.97 -25.85
CA ASP A 199 -2.80 12.64 -26.87
C ASP A 199 -3.42 12.43 -28.27
N GLN A 200 -3.83 11.19 -28.60
CA GLN A 200 -4.57 10.88 -29.83
C GLN A 200 -5.89 11.66 -29.94
N LEU A 201 -6.67 11.74 -28.86
CA LEU A 201 -7.90 12.54 -28.85
C LEU A 201 -7.61 14.02 -29.10
N ALA A 202 -6.56 14.57 -28.47
CA ALA A 202 -6.16 15.96 -28.68
C ALA A 202 -5.76 16.24 -30.14
N GLU A 203 -5.10 15.30 -30.80
CA GLU A 203 -4.78 15.38 -32.23
C GLU A 203 -6.04 15.35 -33.11
N LEU A 204 -6.95 14.41 -32.84
CA LEU A 204 -8.21 14.31 -33.58
C LEU A 204 -9.09 15.55 -33.39
N GLU A 205 -9.15 16.12 -32.19
CA GLU A 205 -9.86 17.37 -31.92
C GLU A 205 -9.25 18.55 -32.70
N LYS A 206 -7.93 18.66 -32.74
CA LYS A 206 -7.24 19.70 -33.55
C LYS A 206 -7.58 19.52 -35.03
N ASN A 207 -7.51 18.29 -35.54
CA ASN A 207 -7.82 17.98 -36.94
C ASN A 207 -9.29 18.25 -37.27
N ALA A 208 -10.22 17.89 -36.39
CA ALA A 208 -11.65 18.19 -36.53
C ALA A 208 -11.91 19.70 -36.54
N LYS A 209 -11.28 20.46 -35.64
CA LYS A 209 -11.37 21.93 -35.61
C LYS A 209 -10.84 22.55 -36.91
N LEU A 210 -9.70 22.07 -37.43
CA LEU A 210 -9.15 22.53 -38.71
C LEU A 210 -10.08 22.20 -39.88
N ALA A 211 -10.63 20.98 -39.93
CA ALA A 211 -11.59 20.58 -40.95
C ALA A 211 -12.84 21.45 -40.94
N LEU A 212 -13.40 21.74 -39.75
CA LEU A 212 -14.54 22.65 -39.59
C LEU A 212 -14.20 24.07 -40.04
N GLN A 213 -13.01 24.59 -39.71
CA GLN A 213 -12.57 25.91 -40.17
C GLN A 213 -12.41 25.95 -41.70
N GLN A 214 -11.83 24.90 -42.30
CA GLN A 214 -11.71 24.79 -43.76
C GLN A 214 -13.09 24.69 -44.42
N GLN A 215 -14.02 23.91 -43.86
CA GLN A 215 -15.39 23.82 -44.35
C GLN A 215 -16.09 25.19 -44.28
N LYS A 216 -15.95 25.93 -43.17
CA LYS A 216 -16.47 27.30 -43.03
C LYS A 216 -15.87 28.24 -44.09
N LYS A 217 -14.55 28.21 -44.30
CA LYS A 217 -13.89 29.01 -45.34
C LYS A 217 -14.41 28.66 -46.73
N ARG A 218 -14.53 27.37 -47.05
CA ARG A 218 -15.11 26.88 -48.33
C ARG A 218 -16.56 27.35 -48.49
N SER A 219 -17.39 27.24 -47.46
CA SER A 219 -18.79 27.69 -47.52
C SER A 219 -18.94 29.21 -47.71
N LYS A 220 -17.98 30.01 -47.21
CA LYS A 220 -17.94 31.45 -47.45
C LYS A 220 -17.44 31.80 -48.86
N ALA A 221 -16.60 30.95 -49.46
CA ALA A 221 -16.06 31.15 -50.80
C ALA A 221 -17.00 30.64 -51.91
N THR A 222 -18.00 29.82 -51.59
CA THR A 222 -19.03 29.39 -52.54
C THR A 222 -20.07 30.49 -52.77
N HIS A 223 -20.46 30.69 -54.02
CA HIS A 223 -21.48 31.66 -54.42
C HIS A 223 -22.84 31.37 -53.75
N PRO A 224 -23.61 32.39 -53.31
CA PRO A 224 -24.85 32.22 -52.54
C PRO A 224 -25.90 31.29 -53.19
N LEU A 225 -26.04 31.30 -54.53
CA LEU A 225 -26.94 30.39 -55.26
C LEU A 225 -26.58 28.89 -55.12
N LEU A 226 -25.30 28.56 -54.89
CA LEU A 226 -24.87 27.18 -54.64
C LEU A 226 -25.08 26.75 -53.19
N HIS A 227 -25.25 27.72 -52.27
CA HIS A 227 -25.50 27.43 -50.86
C HIS A 227 -26.90 26.81 -50.66
N GLU A 228 -27.92 27.26 -51.39
CA GLU A 228 -29.28 26.74 -51.30
C GLU A 228 -29.37 25.30 -51.85
N ILE A 229 -28.70 25.04 -52.96
CA ILE A 229 -28.62 23.70 -53.57
C ILE A 229 -27.82 22.75 -52.67
N ALA A 230 -26.69 23.21 -52.09
CA ALA A 230 -25.89 22.41 -51.16
C ALA A 230 -26.59 22.17 -49.81
N ALA A 231 -27.40 23.10 -49.31
CA ALA A 231 -28.20 22.91 -48.11
C ALA A 231 -29.29 21.85 -48.33
N SER A 232 -29.93 21.86 -49.50
CA SER A 232 -30.89 20.81 -49.89
C SER A 232 -30.22 19.44 -50.05
N ALA A 233 -29.03 19.38 -50.66
CA ALA A 233 -28.28 18.13 -50.82
C ALA A 233 -27.74 17.52 -49.51
N ARG A 234 -27.36 18.35 -48.53
CA ARG A 234 -26.90 17.89 -47.20
C ARG A 234 -27.99 17.18 -46.39
N HIS A 235 -29.26 17.45 -46.68
CA HIS A 235 -30.38 16.73 -46.05
C HIS A 235 -30.64 15.35 -46.68
N ALA A 236 -30.14 15.11 -47.91
CA ALA A 236 -30.27 13.80 -48.56
C ALA A 236 -29.21 12.80 -48.05
N ASP A 237 -27.96 13.22 -47.86
CA ASP A 237 -26.84 12.38 -47.37
C ASP A 237 -26.60 12.48 -45.85
N SER A 238 -27.67 12.52 -45.04
CA SER A 238 -27.52 12.40 -43.59
C SER A 238 -27.17 10.96 -43.20
N ALA A 239 -26.40 10.76 -42.14
CA ALA A 239 -26.07 9.44 -41.59
C ALA A 239 -27.32 8.60 -41.24
N ASP A 240 -28.45 9.27 -40.97
CA ASP A 240 -29.76 8.65 -40.75
C ASP A 240 -30.35 8.05 -42.04
N ASN A 241 -30.13 8.66 -43.20
CA ASN A 241 -30.64 8.17 -44.49
C ASN A 241 -29.82 7.01 -45.07
N ILE A 242 -28.56 6.88 -44.66
CA ILE A 242 -27.64 5.81 -45.08
C ILE A 242 -27.76 4.58 -44.14
N GLY A 243 -28.63 4.63 -43.12
CA GLY A 243 -28.82 3.53 -42.17
C GLY A 243 -27.64 3.31 -41.22
N LEU A 244 -26.74 4.29 -41.09
CA LEU A 244 -25.59 4.26 -40.17
C LEU A 244 -25.97 4.64 -38.74
N ALA A 245 -27.10 5.32 -38.56
CA ALA A 245 -27.74 5.48 -37.26
C ALA A 245 -28.33 4.14 -36.81
N LYS A 246 -27.48 3.32 -36.19
CA LYS A 246 -27.87 2.09 -35.52
C LYS A 246 -28.97 2.40 -34.51
N ASP A 247 -30.16 1.86 -34.77
CA ASP A 247 -31.05 1.39 -33.70
C ASP A 247 -30.17 0.70 -32.66
N ARG A 248 -30.11 1.24 -31.44
CA ARG A 248 -29.27 0.70 -30.36
C ARG A 248 -29.69 -0.71 -29.89
N ASN A 249 -30.60 -1.39 -30.58
CA ASN A 249 -31.21 -2.64 -30.14
C ASN A 249 -31.55 -3.60 -31.29
N LYS A 250 -30.56 -4.00 -32.09
CA LYS A 250 -30.67 -5.22 -32.92
C LYS A 250 -29.43 -6.08 -32.75
N HIS A 251 -29.42 -6.84 -31.64
CA HIS A 251 -28.69 -8.10 -31.54
C HIS A 251 -29.29 -9.08 -32.57
N HIS A 252 -28.91 -8.99 -33.85
CA HIS A 252 -29.32 -9.97 -34.87
C HIS A 252 -28.18 -10.36 -35.83
N VAL A 253 -26.92 -10.24 -35.41
CA VAL A 253 -25.77 -10.81 -36.14
C VAL A 253 -25.27 -12.11 -35.47
N PHE A 254 -25.98 -12.60 -34.46
CA PHE A 254 -25.62 -13.84 -33.73
C PHE A 254 -26.77 -14.86 -33.62
N ASP A 255 -27.87 -14.69 -34.36
CA ASP A 255 -29.02 -15.63 -34.32
C ASP A 255 -28.89 -16.81 -35.29
N GLU A 256 -27.91 -16.77 -36.21
CA GLU A 256 -27.49 -17.99 -36.89
C GLU A 256 -26.52 -18.71 -35.97
N VAL A 257 -26.99 -19.79 -35.33
CA VAL A 257 -26.14 -20.67 -34.54
C VAL A 257 -25.07 -21.22 -35.49
N ASP A 258 -23.88 -20.63 -35.43
CA ASP A 258 -22.73 -21.02 -36.23
C ASP A 258 -22.56 -22.55 -36.09
N LYS A 259 -22.63 -23.27 -37.21
CA LYS A 259 -22.56 -24.75 -37.21
C LYS A 259 -21.25 -25.25 -36.60
N ASP A 260 -20.21 -24.44 -36.66
CA ASP A 260 -18.89 -24.69 -36.08
C ASP A 260 -18.82 -24.33 -34.59
N LEU A 261 -19.74 -23.50 -34.08
CA LEU A 261 -19.83 -23.12 -32.67
C LEU A 261 -20.68 -24.11 -31.87
N ALA A 262 -21.62 -24.82 -32.50
CA ALA A 262 -22.42 -25.87 -31.88
C ALA A 262 -21.60 -26.96 -31.16
N PRO A 263 -20.52 -27.55 -31.74
CA PRO A 263 -19.67 -28.51 -31.03
C PRO A 263 -18.88 -27.88 -29.88
N LEU A 264 -18.45 -26.61 -30.02
CA LEU A 264 -17.76 -25.90 -28.95
C LEU A 264 -18.69 -25.61 -27.77
N LEU A 265 -19.93 -25.21 -28.05
CA LEU A 265 -20.96 -24.98 -27.04
C LEU A 265 -21.40 -26.28 -26.35
N SER A 266 -21.44 -27.40 -27.08
CA SER A 266 -21.73 -28.70 -26.47
C SER A 266 -20.58 -29.18 -25.57
N GLN A 267 -19.32 -28.96 -25.99
CA GLN A 267 -18.13 -29.24 -25.18
C GLN A 267 -18.04 -28.33 -23.94
N LEU A 268 -18.42 -27.05 -24.06
CA LEU A 268 -18.47 -26.14 -22.93
C LEU A 268 -19.59 -26.52 -21.96
N ARG A 269 -20.76 -26.91 -22.47
CA ARG A 269 -21.87 -27.42 -21.64
C ARG A 269 -21.48 -28.70 -20.92
N SER A 270 -20.85 -29.67 -21.59
CA SER A 270 -20.39 -30.90 -20.94
C SER A 270 -19.30 -30.63 -19.91
N HIS A 271 -18.41 -29.67 -20.15
CA HIS A 271 -17.40 -29.30 -19.17
C HIS A 271 -18.00 -28.57 -17.96
N LEU A 272 -18.94 -27.64 -18.16
CA LEU A 272 -19.66 -27.00 -17.07
C LEU A 272 -20.51 -27.99 -16.27
N GLU A 273 -21.11 -28.97 -16.94
CA GLU A 273 -21.87 -30.03 -16.29
C GLU A 273 -20.97 -30.98 -15.49
N SER A 274 -19.76 -31.27 -15.99
CA SER A 274 -18.72 -31.98 -15.24
C SER A 274 -18.22 -31.18 -14.03
N ILE A 275 -17.95 -29.88 -14.18
CA ILE A 275 -17.56 -28.99 -13.07
C ILE A 275 -18.68 -28.92 -12.04
N ARG A 276 -19.94 -28.83 -12.48
CA ARG A 276 -21.10 -28.82 -11.58
C ARG A 276 -21.26 -30.16 -10.86
N ALA A 277 -21.10 -31.28 -11.55
CA ALA A 277 -21.13 -32.60 -10.93
C ALA A 277 -20.01 -32.77 -9.90
N ASN A 278 -18.79 -32.31 -10.20
CA ASN A 278 -17.67 -32.30 -9.26
C ASN A 278 -17.92 -31.36 -8.07
N GLY A 279 -18.52 -30.19 -8.31
CA GLY A 279 -18.92 -29.24 -7.28
C GLY A 279 -19.95 -29.84 -6.32
N ASN A 280 -20.97 -30.51 -6.86
CA ASN A 280 -21.97 -31.23 -6.06
C ASN A 280 -21.36 -32.40 -5.26
N GLN A 281 -20.28 -33.03 -5.75
CA GLN A 281 -19.56 -34.06 -4.97
C GLN A 281 -18.73 -33.47 -3.83
N LEU A 282 -18.29 -32.21 -3.96
CA LEU A 282 -17.58 -31.47 -2.91
C LEU A 282 -18.55 -30.82 -1.91
N GLU A 283 -19.81 -30.59 -2.31
CA GLU A 283 -20.90 -30.11 -1.48
C GLU A 283 -21.28 -31.18 -0.43
N GLY A 284 -20.63 -31.10 0.73
CA GLY A 284 -20.78 -32.06 1.83
C GLY A 284 -19.44 -32.42 2.47
N VAL A 285 -18.34 -32.36 1.69
CA VAL A 285 -16.98 -32.52 2.22
C VAL A 285 -16.62 -31.33 3.12
N GLU A 286 -17.04 -30.12 2.75
CA GLU A 286 -16.84 -28.93 3.59
C GLU A 286 -17.53 -29.06 4.96
N GLY A 287 -18.74 -29.61 5.00
CA GLY A 287 -19.46 -29.90 6.26
C GLY A 287 -18.75 -30.96 7.09
N ALA A 288 -18.33 -32.06 6.47
CA ALA A 288 -17.58 -33.12 7.15
C ALA A 288 -16.22 -32.62 7.71
N ILE A 289 -15.55 -31.70 7.00
CA ILE A 289 -14.33 -31.04 7.49
C ILE A 289 -14.65 -30.11 8.66
N ALA A 290 -15.72 -29.31 8.58
CA ALA A 290 -16.15 -28.44 9.67
C ALA A 290 -16.49 -29.25 10.94
N ASP A 291 -17.19 -30.37 10.78
CA ASP A 291 -17.53 -31.29 11.87
C ASP A 291 -16.29 -31.96 12.46
N ALA A 292 -15.36 -32.43 11.62
CA ALA A 292 -14.08 -32.99 12.07
C ALA A 292 -13.23 -31.95 12.82
N GLN A 293 -13.20 -30.71 12.34
CA GLN A 293 -12.53 -29.60 13.02
C GLN A 293 -13.21 -29.24 14.34
N ALA A 294 -14.54 -29.27 14.40
CA ALA A 294 -15.29 -29.06 15.64
C ALA A 294 -14.99 -30.17 16.66
N ALA A 295 -15.00 -31.43 16.24
CA ALA A 295 -14.64 -32.57 17.07
C ALA A 295 -13.19 -32.47 17.58
N LEU A 296 -12.23 -32.09 16.73
CA LEU A 296 -10.85 -31.84 17.13
C LEU A 296 -10.72 -30.70 18.14
N ARG A 297 -11.43 -29.59 17.94
CA ARG A 297 -11.44 -28.47 18.88
C ARG A 297 -12.00 -28.88 20.25
N ILE A 298 -13.07 -29.68 20.26
CA ILE A 298 -13.65 -30.23 21.50
C ILE A 298 -12.65 -31.16 22.19
N ALA A 299 -12.01 -32.07 21.44
CA ALA A 299 -11.02 -32.99 22.00
C ALA A 299 -9.80 -32.26 22.59
N LEU A 300 -9.34 -31.18 21.96
CA LEU A 300 -8.22 -30.34 22.43
C LEU A 300 -8.58 -29.43 23.61
N GLN A 301 -9.87 -29.17 23.85
CA GLN A 301 -10.34 -28.41 25.02
C GLN A 301 -10.66 -29.32 26.22
N ALA A 302 -10.86 -30.62 25.99
CA ALA A 302 -11.15 -31.61 27.02
C ALA A 302 -9.88 -32.23 27.67
N THR A 303 -8.68 -31.84 27.21
CA THR A 303 -7.37 -32.19 27.78
C THR A 303 -6.72 -30.98 28.43
#